data_AF-A0A2N2YGZ8-F1
#
_entry.id   AF-A0A2N2YGZ8-F1
#
_cell.length_a   1.000
_cell.length_b   1.000
_cell.length_c   1.000
_cell.angle_alpha   90.00
_cell.angle_beta   90.00
_cell.angle_gamma   90.00
#
_symmetry.space_group_name_H-M   'P 1'
#
loop_
_entity.id
_entity.type
_entity.pdbx_description
1 polymer ?
#
loop_
_entity_poly.entity_id
_entity_poly.type
_entity_poly.pdbx_seq_one_letter_code
_entity_poly.pdbx_strand_id
1 'polypeptide(L)'
;MKFTEEKLENAFIELLGNENFPHYFGNTILRAVDEVLIEEDLLNYLLAKYEGKHLTETEAKSIILQLKTLPASDLYESNKLIMRWLSDGFILKREDRKQKDIHIELIDYYGLEAQLASPDLDTIAADPKVKYPKDYNIYKFVNQLEIVGSEKRIPDGIIYINGLPLVVFEFKSAIREEATIHDAFKQLTIRYRRDIPELFKYNAFCIISDGVNNKAGSFFAPYEFFYAWRRVA
;
A
#
# COMPACT_ATOMS: atom_id res chain seq x y z
N MET A 1 -4.17 12.08 -30.44
CA MET A 1 -3.00 12.17 -29.53
C MET A 1 -2.71 10.76 -29.04
N LYS A 2 -1.46 10.27 -29.08
CA LYS A 2 -1.11 8.91 -28.62
C LYS A 2 -1.16 8.84 -27.08
N PHE A 3 -1.88 7.87 -26.51
CA PHE A 3 -1.98 7.62 -25.07
C PHE A 3 -0.92 6.59 -24.63
N THR A 4 0.16 7.04 -24.00
CA THR A 4 1.34 6.25 -23.62
C THR A 4 1.32 5.88 -22.13
N GLU A 5 2.14 4.92 -21.71
CA GLU A 5 2.30 4.53 -20.29
C GLU A 5 2.63 5.74 -19.40
N GLU A 6 3.56 6.60 -19.81
CA GLU A 6 3.91 7.84 -19.11
C GLU A 6 2.70 8.78 -18.90
N LYS A 7 1.76 8.83 -19.84
CA LYS A 7 0.55 9.66 -19.68
C LYS A 7 -0.44 9.04 -18.70
N LEU A 8 -0.54 7.71 -18.71
CA LEU A 8 -1.35 6.98 -17.74
C LEU A 8 -0.78 7.18 -16.33
N GLU A 9 0.54 7.08 -16.19
CA GLU A 9 1.26 7.33 -14.96
C GLU A 9 0.98 8.73 -14.41
N ASN A 10 1.14 9.77 -15.24
CA ASN A 10 0.82 11.16 -14.87
C ASN A 10 -0.65 11.35 -14.46
N ALA A 11 -1.59 10.66 -15.14
CA ALA A 11 -3.00 10.72 -14.78
C ALA A 11 -3.25 10.11 -13.39
N PHE A 12 -2.63 8.97 -13.07
CA PHE A 12 -2.72 8.39 -11.72
C PHE A 12 -2.06 9.27 -10.66
N ILE A 13 -0.91 9.90 -10.96
CA ILE A 13 -0.26 10.87 -10.07
C ILE A 13 -1.23 12.01 -9.71
N GLU A 14 -1.89 12.59 -10.70
CA GLU A 14 -2.83 13.69 -10.50
C GLU A 14 -4.06 13.25 -9.69
N LEU A 15 -4.68 12.13 -10.07
CA LEU A 15 -5.88 11.62 -9.40
C LEU A 15 -5.61 11.24 -7.95
N LEU A 16 -4.51 10.53 -7.67
CA LEU A 16 -4.11 10.16 -6.31
C LEU A 16 -3.71 11.39 -5.49
N GLY A 17 -3.05 12.37 -6.11
CA GLY A 17 -2.73 13.66 -5.47
C GLY A 17 -3.97 14.40 -4.98
N ASN A 18 -5.07 14.39 -5.76
CA ASN A 18 -6.35 14.98 -5.36
C ASN A 18 -7.00 14.24 -4.17
N GLU A 19 -6.73 12.94 -4.03
CA GLU A 19 -7.17 12.11 -2.90
C GLU A 19 -6.20 12.13 -1.70
N ASN A 20 -5.27 13.09 -1.66
CA ASN A 20 -4.24 13.25 -0.61
C ASN A 20 -3.20 12.12 -0.53
N PHE A 21 -2.91 11.46 -1.65
CA PHE A 21 -1.76 10.57 -1.81
C PHE A 21 -0.64 11.31 -2.56
N PRO A 22 0.23 12.06 -1.86
CA PRO A 22 1.31 12.81 -2.50
C PRO A 22 2.28 11.89 -3.24
N HIS A 23 2.73 12.36 -4.40
CA HIS A 23 3.65 11.62 -5.27
C HIS A 23 5.12 11.86 -4.90
N TYR A 24 5.90 10.79 -4.96
CA TYR A 24 7.35 10.79 -4.74
C TYR A 24 8.03 9.95 -5.81
N PHE A 25 9.20 10.40 -6.27
CA PHE A 25 10.07 9.57 -7.10
C PHE A 25 10.85 8.60 -6.22
N GLY A 26 11.07 7.38 -6.71
CA GLY A 26 11.73 6.32 -5.96
C GLY A 26 13.15 6.67 -5.51
N ASN A 27 13.86 7.49 -6.27
CA ASN A 27 15.19 8.00 -5.90
C ASN A 27 15.19 9.00 -4.72
N THR A 28 14.02 9.52 -4.33
CA THR A 28 13.85 10.39 -3.16
C THR A 28 13.54 9.59 -1.88
N ILE A 29 13.21 8.30 -2.02
CA ILE A 29 12.92 7.42 -0.88
C ILE A 29 14.23 6.89 -0.31
N LEU A 30 14.55 7.29 0.92
CA LEU A 30 15.73 6.81 1.64
C LEU A 30 15.46 5.41 2.20
N ARG A 31 15.95 4.38 1.51
CA ARG A 31 15.95 2.98 1.98
C ARG A 31 17.09 2.19 1.33
N ALA A 32 17.43 1.04 1.91
CA ALA A 32 18.29 0.08 1.23
C ALA A 32 17.57 -0.50 0.00
N VAL A 33 18.30 -0.77 -1.09
CA VAL A 33 17.70 -1.17 -2.38
C VAL A 33 16.99 -2.52 -2.34
N ASP A 34 17.40 -3.39 -1.43
CA ASP A 34 16.86 -4.72 -1.13
C ASP A 34 15.71 -4.70 -0.11
N GLU A 35 15.48 -3.57 0.54
CA GLU A 35 14.33 -3.36 1.43
C GLU A 35 13.13 -2.79 0.67
N VAL A 36 11.93 -3.21 1.06
CA VAL A 36 10.68 -2.74 0.45
C VAL A 36 9.86 -1.82 1.34
N LEU A 37 10.11 -1.85 2.65
CA LEU A 37 9.48 -0.97 3.63
C LEU A 37 10.14 0.41 3.64
N ILE A 38 9.35 1.44 3.92
CA ILE A 38 9.87 2.75 4.33
C ILE A 38 9.84 2.76 5.87
N GLU A 39 10.88 2.21 6.48
CA GLU A 39 10.93 1.98 7.94
C GLU A 39 10.73 3.27 8.74
N GLU A 40 11.26 4.39 8.25
CA GLU A 40 11.10 5.69 8.88
C GLU A 40 9.62 6.11 8.96
N ASP A 41 8.84 5.90 7.90
CA ASP A 41 7.40 6.22 7.92
C ASP A 41 6.66 5.34 8.91
N LEU A 42 6.96 4.04 8.95
CA LEU A 42 6.31 3.09 9.87
C LEU A 42 6.65 3.42 11.33
N LEU A 43 7.92 3.76 11.59
CA LEU A 43 8.38 4.18 12.92
C LEU A 43 7.68 5.46 13.37
N ASN A 44 7.65 6.49 12.51
CA ASN A 44 7.03 7.78 12.81
C ASN A 44 5.53 7.63 13.05
N TYR A 45 4.83 6.82 12.24
CA TYR A 45 3.42 6.50 12.44
C TYR A 45 3.17 5.85 13.81
N LEU A 46 3.91 4.77 14.13
CA LEU A 46 3.73 4.04 15.38
C LEU A 46 3.98 4.94 16.60
N LEU A 47 5.05 5.73 16.59
CA LEU A 47 5.38 6.64 17.71
C LEU A 47 4.32 7.73 17.87
N ALA A 48 3.85 8.32 16.77
CA ALA A 48 2.83 9.38 16.83
C ALA A 48 1.46 8.85 17.28
N LYS A 49 1.01 7.71 16.74
CA LYS A 49 -0.30 7.13 17.07
C LYS A 49 -0.37 6.63 18.51
N TYR A 50 0.72 6.05 19.01
CA TYR A 50 0.78 5.42 20.33
C TYR A 50 1.52 6.25 21.40
N GLU A 51 1.76 7.54 21.14
CA GLU A 51 2.38 8.47 22.09
C GLU A 51 1.67 8.46 23.46
N GLY A 52 0.34 8.49 23.46
CA GLY A 52 -0.47 8.45 24.69
C GLY A 52 -0.42 7.13 25.46
N LYS A 53 0.12 6.06 24.86
CA LYS A 53 0.40 4.77 25.51
C LYS A 53 1.88 4.58 25.84
N HIS A 54 2.69 5.61 25.62
CA HIS A 54 4.14 5.63 25.83
C HIS A 54 4.86 4.48 25.11
N LEU A 55 4.48 4.20 23.85
CA LEU A 55 5.22 3.25 23.02
C LEU A 55 6.66 3.76 22.82
N THR A 56 7.64 2.93 23.11
CA THR A 56 9.05 3.31 22.98
C THR A 56 9.57 3.07 21.56
N GLU A 57 10.66 3.74 21.19
CA GLU A 57 11.33 3.53 19.89
C GLU A 57 11.83 2.07 19.74
N THR A 58 12.33 1.46 20.82
CA THR A 58 12.74 0.04 20.81
C THR A 58 11.57 -0.89 20.53
N GLU A 59 10.43 -0.67 21.19
CA GLU A 59 9.22 -1.45 20.95
C GLU A 59 8.71 -1.28 19.51
N ALA A 60 8.70 -0.04 18.99
CA ALA A 60 8.32 0.22 17.61
C ALA A 60 9.26 -0.47 16.60
N LYS A 61 10.59 -0.42 16.82
CA LYS A 61 11.57 -1.16 16.02
C LYS A 61 11.38 -2.67 16.11
N SER A 62 10.93 -3.20 17.25
CA SER A 62 10.63 -4.63 17.40
C SER A 62 9.44 -5.07 16.53
N ILE A 63 8.43 -4.21 16.38
CA ILE A 63 7.29 -4.42 15.46
C ILE A 63 7.77 -4.45 14.01
N ILE A 64 8.59 -3.48 13.61
CA ILE A 64 9.16 -3.43 12.25
C ILE A 64 10.00 -4.67 11.98
N LEU A 65 10.83 -5.08 12.94
CA LEU A 65 11.63 -6.30 12.82
C LEU A 65 10.74 -7.54 12.67
N GLN A 66 9.67 -7.66 13.45
CA GLN A 66 8.72 -8.77 13.35
C GLN A 66 8.14 -8.88 11.93
N LEU A 67 7.74 -7.77 11.32
CA LEU A 67 7.28 -7.72 9.93
C LEU A 67 8.38 -8.18 8.95
N LYS A 68 9.59 -7.64 9.09
CA LYS A 68 10.72 -7.95 8.20
C LYS A 68 11.13 -9.41 8.23
N THR A 69 11.11 -10.02 9.42
CA THR A 69 11.55 -11.42 9.62
C THR A 69 10.63 -12.47 9.00
N LEU A 70 9.42 -12.10 8.59
CA LEU A 70 8.54 -13.03 7.87
C LEU A 70 9.17 -13.42 6.53
N PRO A 71 9.28 -14.73 6.22
CA PRO A 71 10.03 -15.17 5.06
C PRO A 71 9.26 -14.96 3.75
N ALA A 72 9.93 -14.49 2.71
CA ALA A 72 9.37 -14.48 1.35
C ALA A 72 9.37 -15.88 0.68
N SER A 73 10.05 -16.87 1.26
CA SER A 73 10.01 -18.26 0.75
C SER A 73 8.62 -18.89 0.93
N ASP A 74 7.91 -18.57 2.01
CA ASP A 74 6.50 -18.89 2.20
C ASP A 74 5.64 -17.64 2.00
N LEU A 75 5.69 -17.12 0.78
CA LEU A 75 5.15 -15.81 0.44
C LEU A 75 3.65 -15.67 0.77
N TYR A 76 2.86 -16.72 0.56
CA TYR A 76 1.42 -16.67 0.81
C TYR A 76 1.10 -16.64 2.30
N GLU A 77 1.70 -17.51 3.12
CA GLU A 77 1.41 -17.51 4.56
C GLU A 77 1.96 -16.25 5.24
N SER A 78 3.12 -15.74 4.84
CA SER A 78 3.65 -14.44 5.29
C SER A 78 2.69 -13.30 4.94
N ASN A 79 2.19 -13.25 3.70
CA ASN A 79 1.23 -12.23 3.29
C ASN A 79 -0.09 -12.33 4.06
N LYS A 80 -0.65 -13.52 4.17
CA LYS A 80 -1.90 -13.77 4.89
C LYS A 80 -1.80 -13.35 6.36
N LEU A 81 -0.67 -13.61 7.01
CA LEU A 81 -0.42 -13.16 8.39
C LEU A 81 -0.34 -11.63 8.47
N ILE A 82 0.37 -10.97 7.55
CA ILE A 82 0.46 -9.51 7.51
C ILE A 82 -0.91 -8.89 7.23
N MET A 83 -1.70 -9.43 6.30
CA MET A 83 -3.07 -8.97 6.02
C MET A 83 -3.98 -9.12 7.24
N ARG A 84 -3.79 -10.18 8.02
CA ARG A 84 -4.47 -10.33 9.31
C ARG A 84 -4.04 -9.27 10.31
N TRP A 85 -2.75 -8.98 10.45
CA TRP A 85 -2.28 -7.88 11.32
C TRP A 85 -2.71 -6.51 10.83
N LEU A 86 -2.84 -6.32 9.51
CA LEU A 86 -3.35 -5.10 8.91
C LEU A 86 -4.81 -4.88 9.33
N SER A 87 -5.63 -5.93 9.21
CA SER A 87 -7.08 -5.87 9.45
C SER A 87 -7.47 -5.93 10.93
N ASP A 88 -6.87 -6.86 11.68
CA ASP A 88 -7.26 -7.17 13.06
C ASP A 88 -6.35 -6.47 14.08
N GLY A 89 -5.16 -6.02 13.67
CA GLY A 89 -4.08 -5.66 14.59
C GLY A 89 -3.48 -6.86 15.32
N PHE A 90 -2.67 -6.58 16.34
CA PHE A 90 -2.09 -7.59 17.23
C PHE A 90 -1.67 -7.00 18.58
N ILE A 91 -1.42 -7.85 19.57
CA ILE A 91 -1.00 -7.42 20.90
C ILE A 91 0.53 -7.37 20.97
N LEU A 92 1.06 -6.18 21.26
CA LEU A 92 2.44 -5.96 21.68
C LEU A 92 2.53 -6.14 23.20
N LYS A 93 3.34 -7.11 23.63
CA LYS A 93 3.74 -7.27 25.03
C LYS A 93 4.81 -6.25 25.38
N ARG A 94 4.60 -5.50 26.45
CA ARG A 94 5.54 -4.44 26.87
C ARG A 94 6.84 -5.04 27.40
N GLU A 95 7.95 -4.34 27.19
CA GLU A 95 9.23 -4.70 27.81
C GLU A 95 9.16 -4.55 29.33
N ASP A 96 8.56 -3.45 29.80
CA ASP A 96 8.22 -3.26 31.20
C ASP A 96 6.92 -3.99 31.54
N ARG A 97 7.05 -5.11 32.25
CA ARG A 97 5.92 -5.96 32.68
C ARG A 97 4.92 -5.25 33.59
N LYS A 98 5.21 -4.05 34.11
CA LYS A 98 4.26 -3.23 34.89
C LYS A 98 3.30 -2.46 34.00
N GLN A 99 3.66 -2.22 32.74
CA GLN A 99 2.81 -1.52 31.78
C GLN A 99 1.82 -2.48 31.14
N LYS A 100 0.64 -1.97 30.78
CA LYS A 100 -0.35 -2.76 30.06
C LYS A 100 0.09 -2.98 28.62
N ASP A 101 -0.16 -4.18 28.11
CA ASP A 101 0.01 -4.53 26.71
C ASP A 101 -0.75 -3.56 25.79
N ILE A 102 -0.20 -3.31 24.60
CA ILE A 102 -0.78 -2.42 23.61
C ILE A 102 -1.35 -3.25 22.46
N HIS A 103 -2.61 -2.98 22.10
CA HIS A 103 -3.12 -3.38 20.80
C HIS A 103 -2.58 -2.45 19.72
N ILE A 104 -1.85 -3.01 18.76
CA ILE A 104 -1.19 -2.32 17.64
C ILE A 104 -1.98 -2.60 16.36
N GLU A 105 -2.30 -1.51 15.67
CA GLU A 105 -2.88 -1.44 14.33
C GLU A 105 -1.84 -0.82 13.40
N LEU A 106 -1.60 -1.47 12.25
CA LEU A 106 -0.62 -1.03 11.25
C LEU A 106 -1.12 0.12 10.36
N ILE A 107 -2.44 0.32 10.33
CA ILE A 107 -3.12 1.44 9.68
C ILE A 107 -4.05 2.08 10.70
N ASP A 108 -4.16 3.40 10.65
CA ASP A 108 -5.17 4.14 11.40
C ASP A 108 -6.49 4.14 10.64
N TYR A 109 -7.49 3.42 11.14
CA TYR A 109 -8.83 3.41 10.55
C TYR A 109 -9.72 4.57 11.07
N TYR A 110 -9.26 5.31 12.08
CA TYR A 110 -10.02 6.41 12.63
C TYR A 110 -10.06 7.59 11.66
N GLY A 111 -11.26 8.09 11.34
CA GLY A 111 -11.42 9.18 10.37
C GLY A 111 -11.63 8.71 8.93
N LEU A 112 -11.75 7.39 8.70
CA LEU A 112 -12.19 6.84 7.41
C LEU A 112 -13.55 7.42 6.98
N GLU A 113 -14.41 7.76 7.93
CA GLU A 113 -15.69 8.39 7.67
C GLU A 113 -15.56 9.78 7.03
N ALA A 114 -14.45 10.49 7.26
CA ALA A 114 -14.14 11.74 6.57
C ALA A 114 -13.75 11.50 5.10
N GLN A 115 -13.10 10.37 4.81
CA GLN A 115 -12.73 9.96 3.44
C GLN A 115 -13.94 9.40 2.66
N LEU A 116 -14.92 8.83 3.37
CA LEU A 116 -16.20 8.40 2.78
C LEU A 116 -17.13 9.57 2.44
N ALA A 117 -16.89 10.76 3.00
CA ALA A 117 -17.68 11.96 2.74
C ALA A 117 -17.41 12.52 1.33
N SER A 118 -17.94 11.85 0.32
CA SER A 118 -18.01 12.40 -1.05
C SER A 118 -18.90 13.65 -1.07
N PRO A 119 -18.55 14.70 -1.84
CA PRO A 119 -19.45 15.81 -2.10
C PRO A 119 -20.76 15.41 -2.79
N ASP A 120 -20.84 14.19 -3.36
CA ASP A 120 -22.04 13.63 -3.99
C ASP A 120 -22.95 12.86 -3.01
N LEU A 121 -22.64 12.84 -1.71
CA LEU A 121 -23.56 12.30 -0.70
C LEU A 121 -24.61 13.36 -0.34
N ASP A 122 -25.88 12.96 -0.35
CA ASP A 122 -27.01 13.77 0.12
C ASP A 122 -26.80 14.18 1.59
N THR A 123 -26.16 15.32 1.79
CA THR A 123 -25.99 15.92 3.11
C THR A 123 -27.26 16.69 3.45
N ILE A 124 -28.12 16.09 4.27
CA ILE A 124 -29.26 16.79 4.83
C ILE A 124 -28.70 17.93 5.70
N ALA A 125 -29.11 19.17 5.41
CA ALA A 125 -28.54 20.42 5.93
C ALA A 125 -28.61 20.63 7.47
N ALA A 126 -28.93 19.59 8.24
CA ALA A 126 -29.11 19.62 9.68
C ALA A 126 -28.12 18.74 10.46
N ASP A 127 -27.21 18.00 9.81
CA ASP A 127 -26.21 17.24 10.56
C ASP A 127 -25.13 18.18 11.12
N PRO A 128 -24.80 18.07 12.43
CA PRO A 128 -23.71 18.84 13.01
C PRO A 128 -22.41 18.51 12.29
N LYS A 129 -21.53 19.50 12.08
CA LYS A 129 -20.18 19.27 11.54
C LYS A 129 -19.48 18.21 12.40
N VAL A 130 -19.38 16.99 11.87
CA VAL A 130 -18.76 15.88 12.58
C VAL A 130 -17.27 16.19 12.69
N LYS A 131 -16.78 16.35 13.93
CA LYS A 131 -15.35 16.54 14.17
C LYS A 131 -14.71 15.16 14.21
N TYR A 132 -14.16 14.74 13.08
CA TYR A 132 -13.43 13.49 12.99
C TYR A 132 -12.13 13.54 13.83
N PRO A 133 -11.71 12.40 14.39
CA PRO A 133 -10.39 12.29 15.02
C PRO A 133 -9.28 12.57 14.01
N LYS A 134 -8.10 12.92 14.52
CA LYS A 134 -6.91 13.11 13.69
C LYS A 134 -6.51 11.78 13.05
N ASP A 135 -6.32 11.79 11.73
CA ASP A 135 -5.68 10.72 10.98
C ASP A 135 -4.16 10.78 11.19
N TYR A 136 -3.56 9.67 11.61
CA TYR A 136 -2.12 9.54 11.80
C TYR A 136 -1.41 8.89 10.61
N ASN A 137 -2.14 8.43 9.59
CA ASN A 137 -1.53 7.74 8.47
C ASN A 137 -0.60 8.65 7.66
N ILE A 138 0.45 8.03 7.11
CA ILE A 138 1.38 8.63 6.17
C ILE A 138 1.15 7.98 4.80
N TYR A 139 0.61 8.72 3.86
CA TYR A 139 0.30 8.26 2.50
C TYR A 139 1.38 8.69 1.51
N LYS A 140 1.80 7.78 0.62
CA LYS A 140 2.68 8.10 -0.50
C LYS A 140 2.31 7.29 -1.73
N PHE A 141 2.32 7.92 -2.90
CA PHE A 141 2.37 7.23 -4.18
C PHE A 141 3.79 7.33 -4.73
N VAL A 142 4.44 6.20 -5.00
CA VAL A 142 5.86 6.15 -5.34
C VAL A 142 6.06 5.47 -6.68
N ASN A 143 6.72 6.16 -7.60
CA ASN A 143 7.01 5.67 -8.95
C ASN A 143 8.52 5.59 -9.19
N GLN A 144 8.95 4.83 -10.19
CA GLN A 144 10.38 4.66 -10.52
C GLN A 144 11.21 4.15 -9.33
N LEU A 145 10.60 3.30 -8.48
CA LEU A 145 11.25 2.75 -7.30
C LEU A 145 12.02 1.46 -7.65
N GLU A 146 13.36 1.52 -7.56
CA GLU A 146 14.20 0.35 -7.80
C GLU A 146 14.19 -0.60 -6.59
N ILE A 147 13.69 -1.83 -6.79
CA ILE A 147 13.71 -2.90 -5.79
C ILE A 147 14.62 -4.01 -6.30
N VAL A 148 15.58 -4.42 -5.46
CA VAL A 148 16.56 -5.45 -5.80
C VAL A 148 16.32 -6.70 -4.97
N GLY A 149 15.87 -7.78 -5.61
CA GLY A 149 15.79 -9.10 -4.99
C GLY A 149 16.80 -10.04 -5.63
N SER A 150 16.33 -11.15 -6.21
CA SER A 150 17.18 -11.96 -7.09
C SER A 150 17.52 -11.24 -8.40
N GLU A 151 16.64 -10.33 -8.84
CA GLU A 151 16.82 -9.44 -9.98
C GLU A 151 16.30 -8.05 -9.64
N LYS A 152 16.82 -7.01 -10.33
CA LYS A 152 16.31 -5.65 -10.18
C LYS A 152 14.96 -5.49 -10.90
N ARG A 153 13.95 -4.93 -10.24
CA ARG A 153 12.66 -4.57 -10.84
C ARG A 153 12.22 -3.17 -10.42
N ILE A 154 11.43 -2.54 -11.29
CA ILE A 154 10.88 -1.21 -11.09
C ILE A 154 9.39 -1.30 -11.42
N PRO A 155 8.52 -1.45 -10.41
CA PRO A 155 7.07 -1.35 -10.61
C PRO A 155 6.69 0.04 -11.09
N ASP A 156 5.62 0.15 -11.87
CA ASP A 156 5.20 1.43 -12.45
C ASP A 156 4.67 2.40 -11.39
N GLY A 157 4.12 1.87 -10.28
CA GLY A 157 3.74 2.67 -9.13
C GLY A 157 3.44 1.81 -7.90
N ILE A 158 3.62 2.36 -6.71
CA ILE A 158 3.33 1.70 -5.43
C ILE A 158 2.66 2.70 -4.50
N ILE A 159 1.52 2.32 -3.91
CA ILE A 159 0.95 3.08 -2.79
C ILE A 159 1.51 2.52 -1.49
N TYR A 160 2.10 3.43 -0.73
CA TYR A 160 2.55 3.22 0.64
C TYR A 160 1.57 3.84 1.63
N ILE A 161 1.25 3.08 2.68
CA ILE A 161 0.56 3.60 3.87
C ILE A 161 1.43 3.25 5.08
N ASN A 162 1.85 4.26 5.84
CA ASN A 162 2.75 4.10 6.98
C ASN A 162 4.03 3.33 6.63
N GLY A 163 4.54 3.50 5.40
CA GLY A 163 5.72 2.79 4.91
C GLY A 163 5.51 1.32 4.50
N LEU A 164 4.28 0.80 4.51
CA LEU A 164 3.93 -0.52 3.98
C LEU A 164 3.53 -0.42 2.48
N PRO A 165 4.12 -1.21 1.57
CA PRO A 165 3.77 -1.20 0.14
C PRO A 165 2.50 -2.03 -0.14
N LEU A 166 1.34 -1.43 0.08
CA LEU A 166 0.06 -2.16 0.08
C LEU A 166 -0.54 -2.36 -1.31
N VAL A 167 -0.33 -1.42 -2.24
CA VAL A 167 -0.88 -1.52 -3.60
C VAL A 167 0.23 -1.38 -4.62
N VAL A 168 0.30 -2.30 -5.57
CA VAL A 168 1.29 -2.29 -6.65
C VAL A 168 0.59 -2.13 -7.99
N PHE A 169 1.06 -1.18 -8.78
CA PHE A 169 0.54 -0.84 -10.10
C PHE A 169 1.46 -1.39 -11.19
N GLU A 170 0.85 -1.86 -12.27
CA GLU A 170 1.53 -2.19 -13.51
C GLU A 170 0.71 -1.70 -14.70
N PHE A 171 1.32 -0.87 -15.51
CA PHE A 171 0.75 -0.19 -16.65
C PHE A 171 1.22 -0.79 -17.97
N LYS A 172 0.36 -0.71 -18.98
CA LYS A 172 0.67 -1.04 -20.37
C LYS A 172 0.17 0.05 -21.29
N SER A 173 0.80 0.19 -22.44
CA SER A 173 0.37 1.16 -23.44
C SER A 173 -0.85 0.64 -24.22
N ALA A 174 -1.98 1.36 -24.18
CA ALA A 174 -3.17 1.08 -25.00
C ALA A 174 -2.91 1.10 -26.53
N ILE A 175 -1.76 1.60 -26.99
CA ILE A 175 -1.44 1.70 -28.42
C ILE A 175 -0.84 0.39 -28.96
N ARG A 176 -0.34 -0.50 -28.07
CA ARG A 176 0.26 -1.77 -28.46
C ARG A 176 -0.77 -2.87 -28.31
N GLU A 177 -1.38 -3.30 -29.42
CA GLU A 177 -2.34 -4.42 -29.42
C GLU A 177 -1.74 -5.70 -28.79
N GLU A 178 -0.42 -5.89 -28.93
CA GLU A 178 0.32 -7.03 -28.38
C GLU A 178 0.54 -6.95 -26.86
N ALA A 179 0.45 -5.76 -26.25
CA ALA A 179 0.79 -5.52 -24.85
C ALA A 179 -0.50 -5.40 -24.03
N THR A 180 -1.02 -6.55 -23.63
CA THR A 180 -2.34 -6.62 -22.97
C THR A 180 -2.25 -6.36 -21.47
N ILE A 181 -3.36 -5.96 -20.84
CA ILE A 181 -3.49 -5.96 -19.37
C ILE A 181 -3.18 -7.34 -18.75
N HIS A 182 -3.32 -8.42 -19.51
CA HIS A 182 -2.94 -9.75 -19.05
C HIS A 182 -1.40 -9.92 -18.96
N ASP A 183 -0.63 -9.20 -19.77
CA ASP A 183 0.84 -9.18 -19.65
C ASP A 183 1.32 -8.39 -18.43
N ALA A 184 0.59 -7.34 -18.04
CA ALA A 184 0.78 -6.69 -16.73
C ALA A 184 0.54 -7.68 -15.57
N PHE A 185 -0.54 -8.47 -15.66
CA PHE A 185 -0.80 -9.53 -14.67
C PHE A 185 0.33 -10.56 -14.59
N LYS A 186 0.83 -11.06 -15.74
CA LYS A 186 1.98 -11.99 -15.77
C LYS A 186 3.24 -11.33 -15.22
N GLN A 187 3.45 -10.03 -15.46
CA GLN A 187 4.59 -9.29 -14.92
C GLN A 187 4.61 -9.32 -13.41
N LEU A 188 3.48 -9.04 -12.77
CA LEU A 188 3.34 -9.11 -11.33
C LEU A 188 3.49 -10.56 -10.83
N THR A 189 2.62 -11.45 -11.30
CA THR A 189 2.43 -12.79 -10.69
C THR A 189 3.49 -13.83 -11.04
N ILE A 190 4.26 -13.62 -12.11
CA ILE A 190 5.33 -14.54 -12.53
C ILE A 190 6.70 -13.89 -12.34
N ARG A 191 6.94 -12.73 -12.98
CA ARG A 191 8.26 -12.10 -12.98
C ARG A 191 8.57 -11.51 -11.61
N TYR A 192 7.77 -10.56 -11.13
CA TYR A 192 8.05 -9.92 -9.85
C TYR A 192 7.92 -10.90 -8.69
N ARG A 193 7.00 -11.87 -8.76
CA ARG A 193 6.94 -12.98 -7.79
C ARG A 193 8.26 -13.73 -7.64
N ARG A 194 8.97 -13.98 -8.74
CA ARG A 194 10.27 -14.66 -8.71
C ARG A 194 11.40 -13.70 -8.30
N ASP A 195 11.35 -12.49 -8.83
CA ASP A 195 12.46 -11.55 -8.82
C ASP A 195 12.55 -10.75 -7.52
N ILE A 196 11.41 -10.28 -7.01
CA ILE A 196 11.26 -9.41 -5.82
C ILE A 196 10.09 -9.86 -4.92
N PRO A 197 10.05 -11.12 -4.44
CA PRO A 197 8.94 -11.64 -3.65
C PRO A 197 8.71 -10.88 -2.33
N GLU A 198 9.76 -10.28 -1.77
CA GLU A 198 9.72 -9.46 -0.54
C GLU A 198 8.64 -8.36 -0.60
N LEU A 199 8.43 -7.75 -1.77
CA LEU A 199 7.40 -6.73 -1.98
C LEU A 199 5.99 -7.26 -1.69
N PHE A 200 5.70 -8.49 -2.10
CA PHE A 200 4.37 -9.08 -2.01
C PHE A 200 4.07 -9.72 -0.66
N LYS A 201 5.00 -9.69 0.30
CA LYS A 201 4.67 -9.99 1.71
C LYS A 201 3.64 -9.00 2.25
N TYR A 202 3.71 -7.73 1.83
CA TYR A 202 2.86 -6.66 2.36
C TYR A 202 1.71 -6.28 1.42
N ASN A 203 1.71 -6.78 0.19
CA ASN A 203 0.73 -6.40 -0.83
C ASN A 203 -0.69 -6.83 -0.44
N ALA A 204 -1.62 -5.87 -0.40
CA ALA A 204 -3.04 -6.13 -0.24
C ALA A 204 -3.68 -6.51 -1.58
N PHE A 205 -3.41 -5.73 -2.63
CA PHE A 205 -3.88 -6.02 -3.98
C PHE A 205 -3.03 -5.33 -5.05
N CYS A 206 -3.16 -5.76 -6.30
CA CYS A 206 -2.51 -5.17 -7.45
C CYS A 206 -3.53 -4.46 -8.35
N ILE A 207 -3.06 -3.43 -9.05
CA ILE A 207 -3.80 -2.75 -10.12
C ILE A 207 -3.07 -2.98 -11.43
N ILE A 208 -3.82 -3.38 -12.45
CA ILE A 208 -3.34 -3.50 -13.83
C ILE A 208 -4.16 -2.59 -14.72
N SER A 209 -3.50 -1.81 -15.57
CA SER A 209 -4.19 -0.87 -16.46
C SER A 209 -3.48 -0.67 -17.80
N ASP A 210 -4.26 -0.52 -18.85
CA ASP A 210 -3.80 0.01 -20.15
C ASP A 210 -4.30 1.43 -20.44
N GLY A 211 -5.04 2.04 -19.49
CA GLY A 211 -5.72 3.32 -19.63
C GLY A 211 -7.17 3.23 -20.11
N VAL A 212 -7.56 2.14 -20.76
CA VAL A 212 -8.95 1.86 -21.17
C VAL A 212 -9.58 0.83 -20.24
N ASN A 213 -8.85 -0.24 -19.96
CA ASN A 213 -9.22 -1.34 -19.09
C ASN A 213 -8.42 -1.23 -17.80
N ASN A 214 -9.12 -1.02 -16.68
CA ASN A 214 -8.52 -0.99 -15.35
C ASN A 214 -9.07 -2.17 -14.56
N LYS A 215 -8.20 -2.98 -13.96
CA LYS A 215 -8.62 -4.09 -13.08
C LYS A 215 -7.81 -4.09 -11.80
N ALA A 216 -8.43 -4.53 -10.71
CA ALA A 216 -7.79 -4.77 -9.43
C ALA A 216 -8.05 -6.21 -8.96
N GLY A 217 -7.08 -6.79 -8.26
CA GLY A 217 -7.21 -8.15 -7.72
C GLY A 217 -6.07 -8.48 -6.77
N SER A 218 -6.28 -9.51 -5.94
CA SER A 218 -5.22 -10.02 -5.07
C SER A 218 -4.09 -10.60 -5.93
N PHE A 219 -2.84 -10.37 -5.52
CA PHE A 219 -1.65 -10.97 -6.12
C PHE A 219 -1.70 -12.51 -6.19
N PHE A 220 -2.44 -13.15 -5.29
CA PHE A 220 -2.57 -14.62 -5.23
C PHE A 220 -3.81 -15.13 -5.99
N ALA A 221 -4.65 -14.24 -6.51
CA ALA A 221 -5.85 -14.64 -7.23
C ALA A 221 -5.54 -14.91 -8.72
N PRO A 222 -6.19 -15.91 -9.34
CA PRO A 222 -6.18 -16.07 -10.79
C PRO A 222 -6.69 -14.82 -11.52
N TYR A 223 -6.27 -14.65 -12.79
CA TYR A 223 -6.60 -13.47 -13.60
C TYR A 223 -8.12 -13.20 -13.74
N GLU A 224 -8.95 -14.23 -13.73
CA GLU A 224 -10.41 -14.10 -13.81
C GLU A 224 -11.05 -13.37 -12.61
N PHE A 225 -10.35 -13.33 -11.48
CA PHE A 225 -10.75 -12.60 -10.27
C PHE A 225 -10.15 -11.19 -10.19
N PHE A 226 -9.46 -10.74 -11.24
CA PHE A 226 -9.14 -9.32 -11.41
C PHE A 226 -10.33 -8.61 -12.02
N TYR A 227 -11.04 -7.85 -11.19
CA TYR A 227 -12.29 -7.20 -11.56
C TYR A 227 -12.05 -5.76 -11.97
N ALA A 228 -12.79 -5.32 -12.99
CA ALA A 228 -12.90 -3.90 -13.28
C ALA A 228 -13.70 -3.21 -12.17
N TRP A 229 -13.23 -2.05 -11.73
CA TRP A 229 -13.99 -1.21 -10.81
C TRP A 229 -15.17 -0.61 -11.59
N ARG A 230 -16.36 -1.16 -11.37
CA ARG A 230 -17.60 -0.69 -12.00
C ARG A 230 -18.27 0.28 -11.05
N ARG A 231 -18.66 1.45 -11.56
CA ARG A 231 -19.61 2.31 -10.86
C ARG A 231 -20.89 1.51 -10.65
N VAL A 232 -21.35 1.39 -9.41
CA VAL A 232 -22.71 0.92 -9.14
C VAL A 232 -23.62 2.02 -9.70
N ALA A 233 -24.37 1.70 -10.74
CA ALA A 233 -25.32 2.60 -11.39
C ALA A 233 -26.58 2.76 -10.54
#